data_AF-A0A952UZ72-F1
#
_entry.id   AF-A0A952UZ72-F1
#
_cell.length_a   1.000
_cell.length_b   1.000
_cell.length_c   1.000
_cell.angle_alpha   90.00
_cell.angle_beta   90.00
_cell.angle_gamma   90.00
#
_symmetry.space_group_name_H-M   'P 1'
#
loop_
_entity.id
_entity.type
_entity.pdbx_description
1 polymer ?
#
loop_
_entity_poly.entity_id
_entity_poly.type
_entity_poly.pdbx_seq_one_letter_code
_entity_poly.pdbx_strand_id
1 'polypeptide(L)'
;MSPPATLPFVATAEDEVELTVVDLGVARALWEGVPVGRLLARVRLERDERDLVEEVDRAHATASGAELDASWDVLLARLLAAAPPALDRVKRAVARHARAASDEGPLVAGDAAVAALVRVLLAGADADASAAEGAAEAEAQAQAHRALIVDDAVSIACARFDDRLARANGVRPAAFEACLELAKRVSAPAWPLDALVKTARALDPDAAVVASAATFYPWSDDGEIAPADRRAVLLDRAPFERAFQQGERAVARAAATLPGLPLAKIVAENVAPLATHGALLLVATREPRSNRAAPSLPPASWQPMDPDAASNAKALAAALERGAITGPRARTLLLHGGDAALDAIGKEMLDVSSHPFASAVFAEVLAPLARERDVVRLVSYFAIAPDPSAAAHALDLCAARDVVSTVLRTWLETMLPSDGAVAEQGDDPDTSTGARVASCIAALRPYPALYQAVRPLLKRVTEAPPMA
;
A
#
# COMPACT_ATOMS: atom_id res chain seq x y z
N MET A 1 -49.36 0.03 -7.28
CA MET A 1 -47.95 -0.29 -6.97
C MET A 1 -47.11 0.79 -7.61
N SER A 2 -46.56 1.71 -6.83
CA SER A 2 -45.61 2.70 -7.34
C SER A 2 -44.41 1.96 -7.95
N PRO A 3 -43.82 2.44 -9.06
CA PRO A 3 -42.56 1.87 -9.54
C PRO A 3 -41.54 1.88 -8.39
N PRO A 4 -40.70 0.83 -8.24
CA PRO A 4 -39.66 0.87 -7.23
C PRO A 4 -38.84 2.15 -7.46
N ALA A 5 -38.69 2.97 -6.42
CA ALA A 5 -37.87 4.17 -6.49
C ALA A 5 -36.51 3.78 -7.07
N THR A 6 -36.11 4.43 -8.16
CA THR A 6 -34.83 4.17 -8.80
C THR A 6 -33.75 4.36 -7.74
N LEU A 7 -32.98 3.30 -7.48
CA LEU A 7 -31.93 3.35 -6.49
C LEU A 7 -30.90 4.42 -6.90
N PRO A 8 -30.28 5.12 -5.93
CA PRO A 8 -29.34 6.21 -6.23
C PRO A 8 -28.00 5.73 -6.81
N PHE A 9 -27.86 4.43 -7.08
CA PHE A 9 -26.68 3.75 -7.61
C PHE A 9 -27.05 2.40 -8.26
N VAL A 10 -26.10 1.77 -8.94
CA VAL A 10 -26.25 0.50 -9.66
C VAL A 10 -26.24 -0.68 -8.69
N ALA A 11 -27.35 -0.90 -8.01
CA ALA A 11 -27.61 -2.15 -7.29
C ALA A 11 -29.04 -2.62 -7.53
N THR A 12 -29.23 -3.92 -7.43
CA THR A 12 -30.53 -4.60 -7.36
C THR A 12 -30.70 -5.19 -5.96
N ALA A 13 -31.91 -5.65 -5.64
CA ALA A 13 -32.23 -6.22 -4.34
C ALA A 13 -31.32 -7.41 -3.94
N GLU A 14 -30.83 -8.16 -4.93
CA GLU A 14 -29.99 -9.36 -4.75
C GLU A 14 -28.49 -9.05 -4.82
N ASP A 15 -28.09 -7.85 -5.24
CA ASP A 15 -26.67 -7.48 -5.24
C ASP A 15 -26.18 -7.37 -3.79
N GLU A 16 -24.99 -7.90 -3.55
CA GLU A 16 -24.27 -7.77 -2.29
C GLU A 16 -23.78 -6.34 -2.12
N VAL A 17 -23.96 -5.77 -0.91
CA VAL A 17 -23.54 -4.41 -0.59
C VAL A 17 -22.76 -4.37 0.72
N GLU A 18 -21.71 -3.57 0.74
CA GLU A 18 -20.90 -3.30 1.93
C GLU A 18 -21.25 -1.93 2.50
N LEU A 19 -21.38 -1.87 3.83
CA LEU A 19 -21.42 -0.61 4.56
C LEU A 19 -19.97 -0.19 4.89
N THR A 20 -19.53 0.89 4.29
CA THR A 20 -18.11 1.30 4.30
C THR A 20 -17.96 2.71 4.86
N VAL A 21 -16.97 2.94 5.71
CA VAL A 21 -16.58 4.28 6.17
C VAL A 21 -15.28 4.70 5.49
N VAL A 22 -15.31 5.86 4.87
CA VAL A 22 -14.20 6.41 4.08
C VAL A 22 -13.79 7.79 4.60
N ASP A 23 -12.51 8.08 4.54
CA ASP A 23 -12.01 9.46 4.63
C ASP A 23 -12.11 10.16 3.27
N LEU A 24 -13.13 10.99 3.08
CA LEU A 24 -13.31 11.71 1.82
C LEU A 24 -12.21 12.73 1.53
N GLY A 25 -11.55 13.27 2.57
CA GLY A 25 -10.42 14.18 2.39
C GLY A 25 -9.24 13.44 1.77
N VAL A 26 -8.90 12.28 2.31
CA VAL A 26 -7.87 11.40 1.77
C VAL A 26 -8.25 10.93 0.37
N ALA A 27 -9.48 10.45 0.15
CA ALA A 27 -9.92 9.99 -1.17
C ALA A 27 -9.76 11.06 -2.25
N ARG A 28 -10.09 12.32 -1.93
CA ARG A 28 -9.90 13.47 -2.84
C ARG A 28 -8.44 13.81 -3.05
N ALA A 29 -7.60 13.70 -2.03
CA ALA A 29 -6.16 13.89 -2.17
C ALA A 29 -5.53 12.82 -3.08
N LEU A 30 -5.96 11.55 -2.94
CA LEU A 30 -5.54 10.46 -3.83
C LEU A 30 -6.04 10.66 -5.27
N TRP A 31 -7.25 11.21 -5.43
CA TRP A 31 -7.86 11.49 -6.73
C TRP A 31 -7.12 12.58 -7.52
N GLU A 32 -6.88 13.74 -6.89
CA GLU A 32 -6.32 14.94 -7.56
C GLU A 32 -4.78 15.00 -7.49
N GLY A 33 -4.18 14.54 -6.40
CA GLY A 33 -2.84 14.98 -5.99
C GLY A 33 -1.77 13.89 -5.94
N VAL A 34 -2.13 12.61 -6.06
CA VAL A 34 -1.17 11.51 -6.00
C VAL A 34 -1.08 10.82 -7.36
N PRO A 35 0.14 10.66 -7.92
CA PRO A 35 0.33 9.93 -9.16
C PRO A 35 -0.24 8.52 -9.11
N VAL A 36 -0.93 8.09 -10.15
CA VAL A 36 -1.51 6.73 -10.20
C VAL A 36 -0.43 5.65 -10.08
N GLY A 37 0.76 5.90 -10.66
CA GLY A 37 1.92 5.01 -10.50
C GLY A 37 2.34 4.81 -9.03
N ARG A 38 2.23 5.87 -8.21
CA ARG A 38 2.50 5.82 -6.77
C ARG A 38 1.43 5.06 -5.99
N LEU A 39 0.16 5.27 -6.33
CA LEU A 39 -0.95 4.49 -5.76
C LEU A 39 -0.77 2.99 -6.03
N LEU A 40 -0.50 2.62 -7.29
CA LEU A 40 -0.26 1.25 -7.70
C LEU A 40 1.00 0.64 -7.03
N ALA A 41 2.06 1.44 -6.82
CA ALA A 41 3.25 0.99 -6.11
C ALA A 41 2.96 0.66 -4.63
N ARG A 42 2.11 1.45 -3.97
CA ARG A 42 1.66 1.18 -2.59
C ARG A 42 0.73 -0.02 -2.49
N VAL A 43 -0.12 -0.24 -3.50
CA VAL A 43 -0.94 -1.45 -3.59
C VAL A 43 -0.08 -2.68 -3.83
N ARG A 44 0.94 -2.59 -4.69
CA ARG A 44 1.90 -3.66 -4.88
C ARG A 44 2.60 -4.03 -3.56
N LEU A 45 3.02 -3.04 -2.78
CA LEU A 45 3.65 -3.26 -1.48
C LEU A 45 2.74 -4.06 -0.54
N GLU A 46 1.46 -3.68 -0.44
CA GLU A 46 0.46 -4.41 0.36
C GLU A 46 0.32 -5.87 -0.08
N ARG A 47 0.20 -6.10 -1.39
CA ARG A 47 0.05 -7.46 -1.93
C ARG A 47 1.28 -8.31 -1.70
N ASP A 48 2.46 -7.74 -1.91
CA ASP A 48 3.71 -8.43 -1.65
C ASP A 48 3.80 -8.81 -0.17
N GLU A 49 3.47 -7.90 0.77
CA GLU A 49 3.43 -8.20 2.22
C GLU A 49 2.42 -9.28 2.58
N ARG A 50 1.20 -9.23 2.03
CA ARG A 50 0.17 -10.25 2.25
C ARG A 50 0.61 -11.62 1.73
N ASP A 51 1.17 -11.66 0.53
CA ASP A 51 1.66 -12.89 -0.08
C ASP A 51 2.73 -13.56 0.80
N LEU A 52 3.53 -12.77 1.53
CA LEU A 52 4.50 -13.32 2.49
C LEU A 52 3.84 -13.98 3.69
N VAL A 53 2.78 -13.38 4.25
CA VAL A 53 2.07 -13.96 5.40
C VAL A 53 1.47 -15.30 4.99
N GLU A 54 0.79 -15.35 3.85
CA GLU A 54 0.22 -16.60 3.32
C GLU A 54 1.28 -17.65 2.97
N GLU A 55 2.45 -17.21 2.49
CA GLU A 55 3.57 -18.08 2.18
C GLU A 55 4.15 -18.71 3.44
N VAL A 56 4.33 -17.94 4.52
CA VAL A 56 4.75 -18.48 5.82
C VAL A 56 3.75 -19.53 6.29
N ASP A 57 2.45 -19.27 6.18
CA ASP A 57 1.41 -20.23 6.57
C ASP A 57 1.44 -21.51 5.68
N ARG A 58 1.69 -21.37 4.37
CA ARG A 58 1.83 -22.49 3.42
C ARG A 58 3.13 -23.28 3.58
N ALA A 59 4.25 -22.64 3.86
CA ALA A 59 5.54 -23.29 4.07
C ALA A 59 5.53 -24.17 5.33
N HIS A 60 4.78 -23.76 6.37
CA HIS A 60 4.49 -24.63 7.51
C HIS A 60 3.62 -25.85 7.14
N ALA A 61 2.84 -25.78 6.06
CA ALA A 61 1.91 -26.82 5.64
C ALA A 61 2.45 -27.76 4.54
N THR A 62 3.40 -27.34 3.70
CA THR A 62 3.90 -28.14 2.56
C THR A 62 5.39 -27.95 2.29
N ALA A 63 6.12 -29.07 2.14
CA ALA A 63 7.56 -29.12 1.83
C ALA A 63 7.88 -29.06 0.33
N SER A 64 7.09 -28.37 -0.48
CA SER A 64 7.31 -28.26 -1.93
C SER A 64 7.58 -26.81 -2.33
N GLY A 65 8.79 -26.56 -2.85
CA GLY A 65 9.22 -25.28 -3.42
C GLY A 65 8.45 -24.93 -4.70
N ALA A 66 7.18 -24.57 -4.56
CA ALA A 66 6.38 -24.03 -5.64
C ALA A 66 6.90 -22.64 -6.03
N GLU A 67 6.96 -22.37 -7.34
CA GLU A 67 7.21 -21.03 -7.87
C GLU A 67 6.21 -20.05 -7.25
N LEU A 68 6.73 -19.03 -6.59
CA LEU A 68 5.94 -18.04 -5.87
C LEU A 68 5.39 -17.04 -6.88
N ASP A 69 4.27 -17.34 -7.53
CA ASP A 69 3.60 -16.35 -8.36
C ASP A 69 3.03 -15.23 -7.49
N ALA A 70 3.68 -14.06 -7.50
CA ALA A 70 3.23 -12.90 -6.75
C ALA A 70 1.83 -12.48 -7.24
N SER A 71 0.89 -12.31 -6.32
CA SER A 71 -0.52 -12.00 -6.63
C SER A 71 -0.66 -10.69 -7.41
N TRP A 72 0.27 -9.75 -7.22
CA TRP A 72 0.42 -8.56 -8.05
C TRP A 72 0.75 -8.89 -9.52
N ASP A 73 1.76 -9.73 -9.75
CA ASP A 73 2.16 -10.12 -11.10
C ASP A 73 1.03 -10.91 -11.78
N VAL A 74 0.36 -11.81 -11.06
CA VAL A 74 -0.81 -12.56 -11.56
C VAL A 74 -1.94 -11.62 -11.99
N LEU A 75 -2.23 -10.56 -11.22
CA LEU A 75 -3.24 -9.59 -11.60
C LEU A 75 -2.83 -8.77 -12.83
N LEU A 76 -1.59 -8.26 -12.87
CA LEU A 76 -1.08 -7.55 -14.05
C LEU A 76 -1.11 -8.43 -15.30
N ALA A 77 -0.87 -9.74 -15.17
CA ALA A 77 -1.02 -10.72 -16.25
C ALA A 77 -2.43 -10.72 -16.84
N ARG A 78 -3.43 -10.83 -15.96
CA ARG A 78 -4.84 -10.85 -16.35
C ARG A 78 -5.25 -9.57 -17.07
N LEU A 79 -4.66 -8.44 -16.69
CA LEU A 79 -4.96 -7.14 -17.28
C LEU A 79 -4.20 -6.88 -18.58
N LEU A 80 -2.91 -7.25 -18.67
CA LEU A 80 -1.98 -6.67 -19.64
C LEU A 80 -1.14 -7.68 -20.44
N ALA A 81 -1.26 -8.99 -20.21
CA ALA A 81 -0.43 -9.97 -20.93
C ALA A 81 -0.61 -9.93 -22.46
N ALA A 82 -1.80 -9.52 -22.93
CA ALA A 82 -2.07 -9.34 -24.36
C ALA A 82 -1.49 -8.04 -24.95
N ALA A 83 -0.98 -7.12 -24.11
CA ALA A 83 -0.45 -5.82 -24.50
C ALA A 83 0.91 -5.53 -23.82
N PRO A 84 2.01 -6.16 -24.28
CA PRO A 84 3.34 -5.99 -23.66
C PRO A 84 3.81 -4.53 -23.51
N PRO A 85 3.59 -3.61 -24.48
CA PRO A 85 3.97 -2.21 -24.29
C PRO A 85 3.23 -1.52 -23.13
N ALA A 86 1.97 -1.89 -22.90
CA ALA A 86 1.19 -1.37 -21.78
C ALA A 86 1.68 -1.95 -20.45
N LEU A 87 2.00 -3.24 -20.40
CA LEU A 87 2.62 -3.88 -19.24
C LEU A 87 3.94 -3.18 -18.85
N ASP A 88 4.82 -2.95 -19.82
CA ASP A 88 6.10 -2.26 -19.59
C ASP A 88 5.91 -0.82 -19.11
N ARG A 89 4.87 -0.15 -19.59
CA ARG A 89 4.53 1.20 -19.16
C ARG A 89 4.07 1.23 -17.70
N VAL A 90 3.16 0.33 -17.31
CA VAL A 90 2.69 0.21 -15.91
C VAL A 90 3.85 -0.17 -14.99
N LYS A 91 4.67 -1.16 -15.39
CA LYS A 91 5.85 -1.57 -14.61
C LYS A 91 6.82 -0.41 -14.40
N ARG A 92 7.11 0.39 -15.43
CA ARG A 92 7.99 1.58 -15.31
C ARG A 92 7.40 2.67 -14.42
N ALA A 93 6.10 2.92 -14.49
CA ALA A 93 5.45 3.91 -13.64
C ALA A 93 5.47 3.48 -12.16
N VAL A 94 5.16 2.21 -11.87
CA VAL A 94 5.23 1.65 -10.52
C VAL A 94 6.66 1.67 -9.98
N ALA A 95 7.62 1.23 -10.81
CA ALA A 95 9.04 1.25 -10.50
C ALA A 95 9.56 2.63 -10.08
N ARG A 96 9.19 3.67 -10.85
CA ARG A 96 9.56 5.07 -10.56
C ARG A 96 9.13 5.52 -9.16
N HIS A 97 7.98 5.05 -8.69
CA HIS A 97 7.39 5.45 -7.41
C HIS A 97 7.64 4.45 -6.28
N ALA A 98 8.39 3.37 -6.49
CA ALA A 98 8.57 2.30 -5.51
C ALA A 98 9.17 2.79 -4.18
N ARG A 99 10.19 3.67 -4.24
CA ARG A 99 10.79 4.26 -3.04
C ARG A 99 9.79 5.13 -2.28
N ALA A 100 9.14 6.05 -3.00
CA ALA A 100 8.16 6.96 -2.44
C ALA A 100 6.93 6.23 -1.87
N ALA A 101 6.61 5.04 -2.39
CA ALA A 101 5.60 4.13 -1.86
C ALA A 101 6.07 3.39 -0.61
N SER A 102 7.34 2.98 -0.56
CA SER A 102 7.95 2.37 0.61
C SER A 102 7.91 3.31 1.82
N ASP A 103 8.20 4.60 1.62
CA ASP A 103 8.18 5.61 2.68
C ASP A 103 6.76 5.92 3.18
N GLU A 104 5.76 5.85 2.30
CA GLU A 104 4.35 6.15 2.63
C GLU A 104 3.57 4.94 3.16
N GLY A 105 4.09 3.74 2.96
CA GLY A 105 3.46 2.49 3.38
C GLY A 105 2.37 1.95 2.42
N PRO A 106 1.91 0.72 2.69
CA PRO A 106 0.99 -0.02 1.82
C PRO A 106 -0.40 0.61 1.73
N LEU A 107 -1.11 0.32 0.63
CA LEU A 107 -2.54 0.62 0.48
C LEU A 107 -3.31 -0.64 0.05
N VAL A 108 -4.40 -0.94 0.73
CA VAL A 108 -5.23 -2.11 0.42
C VAL A 108 -6.16 -1.79 -0.76
N ALA A 109 -6.18 -2.64 -1.78
CA ALA A 109 -7.09 -2.51 -2.92
C ALA A 109 -7.47 -3.85 -3.55
N GLY A 110 -8.76 -4.01 -3.84
CA GLY A 110 -9.29 -5.09 -4.64
C GLY A 110 -8.89 -5.00 -6.12
N ASP A 111 -9.08 -6.10 -6.85
CA ASP A 111 -8.69 -6.20 -8.26
C ASP A 111 -9.42 -5.19 -9.16
N ALA A 112 -10.67 -4.83 -8.83
CA ALA A 112 -11.44 -3.84 -9.58
C ALA A 112 -10.86 -2.43 -9.45
N ALA A 113 -10.46 -2.02 -8.24
CA ALA A 113 -9.77 -0.76 -8.02
C ALA A 113 -8.43 -0.70 -8.78
N VAL A 114 -7.65 -1.77 -8.74
CA VAL A 114 -6.39 -1.86 -9.51
C VAL A 114 -6.65 -1.77 -11.01
N ALA A 115 -7.67 -2.46 -11.53
CA ALA A 115 -8.04 -2.39 -12.95
C ALA A 115 -8.44 -0.96 -13.36
N ALA A 116 -9.19 -0.25 -12.53
CA ALA A 116 -9.56 1.15 -12.78
C ALA A 116 -8.33 2.06 -12.79
N LEU A 117 -7.42 1.92 -11.82
CA LEU A 117 -6.18 2.69 -11.74
C LEU A 117 -5.25 2.40 -12.94
N VAL A 118 -5.08 1.13 -13.32
CA VAL A 118 -4.33 0.77 -14.53
C VAL A 118 -4.96 1.39 -15.78
N ARG A 119 -6.29 1.41 -15.88
CA ARG A 119 -7.00 1.99 -17.03
C ARG A 119 -6.79 3.49 -17.16
N VAL A 120 -6.79 4.25 -16.06
CA VAL A 120 -6.51 5.71 -16.10
C VAL A 120 -5.04 6.02 -16.31
N LEU A 121 -4.12 5.25 -15.73
CA LEU A 121 -2.68 5.42 -15.96
C LEU A 121 -2.30 5.21 -17.43
N LEU A 122 -2.93 4.22 -18.08
CA LEU A 122 -2.69 3.96 -19.50
C LEU A 122 -3.38 4.97 -20.42
N ALA A 123 -4.48 5.60 -19.97
CA ALA A 123 -5.14 6.66 -20.71
C ALA A 123 -4.31 7.95 -20.71
N GLY A 124 -3.71 8.29 -19.56
CA GLY A 124 -2.80 9.42 -19.41
C GLY A 124 -1.62 9.34 -20.36
N ALA A 125 -1.05 10.46 -20.79
CA ALA A 125 0.27 10.52 -21.45
C ALA A 125 1.40 10.67 -20.42
N ASP A 126 1.15 11.43 -19.36
CA ASP A 126 2.08 11.64 -18.25
C ASP A 126 2.08 10.43 -17.30
N ALA A 127 3.27 9.96 -16.91
CA ALA A 127 3.45 8.86 -15.97
C ALA A 127 3.23 9.30 -14.52
N ASP A 128 3.27 10.61 -14.25
CA ASP A 128 3.08 11.20 -12.93
C ASP A 128 1.68 11.83 -12.76
N ALA A 129 0.78 11.63 -13.74
CA ALA A 129 -0.60 12.07 -13.69
C ALA A 129 -1.37 11.42 -12.52
N SER A 130 -2.25 12.22 -11.92
CA SER A 130 -3.22 11.76 -10.94
C SER A 130 -4.36 10.96 -11.57
N ALA A 131 -5.20 10.34 -10.74
CA ALA A 131 -6.37 9.61 -11.23
C ALA A 131 -7.37 10.54 -11.94
N ALA A 132 -7.48 11.79 -11.45
CA ALA A 132 -8.31 12.82 -12.06
C ALA A 132 -7.86 13.18 -13.47
N GLU A 133 -6.55 13.44 -13.64
CA GLU A 133 -5.97 13.79 -14.94
C GLU A 133 -6.08 12.62 -15.92
N GLY A 134 -5.74 11.40 -15.50
CA GLY A 134 -5.86 10.21 -16.34
C GLY A 134 -7.31 9.89 -16.75
N ALA A 135 -8.28 10.15 -15.87
CA ALA A 135 -9.70 9.99 -16.19
C ALA A 135 -10.18 11.05 -17.19
N ALA A 136 -9.80 12.32 -17.01
CA ALA A 136 -10.13 13.39 -17.94
C ALA A 136 -9.52 13.14 -19.33
N GLU A 137 -8.29 12.63 -19.40
CA GLU A 137 -7.67 12.22 -20.66
C GLU A 137 -8.41 11.05 -21.31
N ALA A 138 -8.86 10.05 -20.53
CA ALA A 138 -9.67 8.94 -21.05
C ALA A 138 -10.99 9.42 -21.67
N GLU A 139 -11.69 10.34 -20.99
CA GLU A 139 -12.94 10.93 -21.45
C GLU A 139 -12.72 11.77 -22.72
N ALA A 140 -11.69 12.61 -22.74
CA ALA A 140 -11.34 13.43 -23.90
C ALA A 140 -11.00 12.59 -25.14
N GLN A 141 -10.28 11.47 -24.96
CA GLN A 141 -9.98 10.53 -26.05
C GLN A 141 -11.23 9.89 -26.63
N ALA A 142 -12.15 9.47 -25.76
CA ALA A 142 -13.41 8.87 -26.19
C ALA A 142 -14.30 9.87 -26.94
N GLN A 143 -14.43 11.10 -26.44
CA GLN A 143 -15.22 12.14 -27.08
C GLN A 143 -14.67 12.52 -28.46
N ALA A 144 -13.34 12.57 -28.58
CA ALA A 144 -12.68 12.90 -29.84
C ALA A 144 -12.77 11.79 -30.91
N HIS A 145 -13.37 10.63 -30.61
CA HIS A 145 -13.39 9.43 -31.47
C HIS A 145 -11.99 9.06 -32.00
N ARG A 146 -10.95 9.42 -31.25
CA ARG A 146 -9.58 9.07 -31.59
C ARG A 146 -9.38 7.61 -31.24
N ALA A 147 -8.49 6.93 -31.96
CA ALA A 147 -7.99 5.64 -31.51
C ALA A 147 -7.50 5.82 -30.07
N LEU A 148 -8.11 5.08 -29.13
CA LEU A 148 -7.70 5.10 -27.73
C LEU A 148 -6.19 4.79 -27.69
N ILE A 149 -5.44 5.51 -26.85
CA ILE A 149 -4.05 5.13 -26.55
C ILE A 149 -4.04 3.71 -25.94
N VAL A 150 -5.12 3.36 -25.26
CA VAL A 150 -5.32 2.06 -24.62
C VAL A 150 -5.84 1.03 -25.64
N ASP A 151 -5.08 -0.05 -25.79
CA ASP A 151 -5.44 -1.23 -26.58
C ASP A 151 -6.82 -1.80 -26.17
N ASP A 152 -7.64 -2.17 -27.16
CA ASP A 152 -8.94 -2.79 -26.95
C ASP A 152 -8.84 -4.05 -26.06
N ALA A 153 -7.76 -4.82 -26.20
CA ALA A 153 -7.51 -5.99 -25.36
C ALA A 153 -7.40 -5.63 -23.87
N VAL A 154 -6.77 -4.50 -23.55
CA VAL A 154 -6.66 -3.98 -22.17
C VAL A 154 -8.01 -3.48 -21.68
N SER A 155 -8.76 -2.76 -22.51
CA SER A 155 -10.11 -2.29 -22.16
C SER A 155 -11.05 -3.47 -21.86
N ILE A 156 -11.02 -4.52 -22.69
CA ILE A 156 -11.79 -5.76 -22.47
C ILE A 156 -11.34 -6.48 -21.20
N ALA A 157 -10.03 -6.53 -20.93
CA ALA A 157 -9.51 -7.18 -19.72
C ALA A 157 -9.95 -6.44 -18.45
N CYS A 158 -9.83 -5.10 -18.42
CA CYS A 158 -10.30 -4.27 -17.32
C CYS A 158 -11.82 -4.42 -17.11
N ALA A 159 -12.59 -4.48 -18.20
CA ALA A 159 -14.04 -4.61 -18.16
C ALA A 159 -14.56 -5.90 -17.49
N ARG A 160 -13.70 -6.92 -17.32
CA ARG A 160 -14.05 -8.15 -16.60
C ARG A 160 -14.11 -7.94 -15.09
N PHE A 161 -13.39 -6.94 -14.58
CA PHE A 161 -13.39 -6.55 -13.17
C PHE A 161 -14.43 -5.47 -12.91
N ASP A 162 -14.59 -4.52 -13.84
CA ASP A 162 -15.65 -3.52 -13.80
C ASP A 162 -16.11 -3.16 -15.21
N ASP A 163 -17.36 -3.51 -15.53
CA ASP A 163 -17.96 -3.33 -16.85
C ASP A 163 -18.04 -1.87 -17.30
N ARG A 164 -17.99 -0.92 -16.35
CA ARG A 164 -17.92 0.52 -16.64
C ARG A 164 -16.62 0.90 -17.34
N LEU A 165 -15.53 0.16 -17.14
CA LEU A 165 -14.22 0.45 -17.75
C LEU A 165 -14.18 0.22 -19.26
N ALA A 166 -15.17 -0.49 -19.83
CA ALA A 166 -15.37 -0.56 -21.28
C ALA A 166 -16.08 0.68 -21.86
N ARG A 167 -16.71 1.50 -21.01
CA ARG A 167 -17.53 2.65 -21.41
C ARG A 167 -16.72 3.93 -21.21
N ALA A 168 -16.82 4.85 -22.16
CA ALA A 168 -16.16 6.16 -22.09
C ALA A 168 -16.41 6.88 -20.75
N ASN A 169 -17.68 7.05 -20.40
CA ASN A 169 -18.11 7.78 -19.19
C ASN A 169 -18.00 6.94 -17.90
N GLY A 170 -17.59 5.67 -18.01
CA GLY A 170 -17.51 4.75 -16.89
C GLY A 170 -16.13 4.72 -16.21
N VAL A 171 -15.10 5.27 -16.86
CA VAL A 171 -13.71 5.25 -16.34
C VAL A 171 -13.58 6.14 -15.11
N ARG A 172 -14.07 7.37 -15.17
CA ARG A 172 -14.00 8.32 -14.07
C ARG A 172 -14.70 7.86 -12.79
N PRO A 173 -15.98 7.43 -12.81
CA PRO A 173 -16.62 6.93 -11.58
C PRO A 173 -15.87 5.75 -10.98
N ALA A 174 -15.41 4.80 -11.81
CA ALA A 174 -14.66 3.64 -11.35
C ALA A 174 -13.31 4.04 -10.73
N ALA A 175 -12.59 4.99 -11.32
CA ALA A 175 -11.31 5.46 -10.80
C ALA A 175 -11.46 6.26 -9.50
N PHE A 176 -12.47 7.12 -9.38
CA PHE A 176 -12.73 7.81 -8.11
C PHE A 176 -13.16 6.83 -7.01
N GLU A 177 -13.99 5.83 -7.34
CA GLU A 177 -14.35 4.78 -6.38
C GLU A 177 -13.17 3.91 -5.96
N ALA A 178 -12.18 3.70 -6.84
CA ALA A 178 -10.91 3.10 -6.46
C ALA A 178 -10.19 3.95 -5.39
N CYS A 179 -10.17 5.28 -5.54
CA CYS A 179 -9.62 6.17 -4.51
C CYS A 179 -10.42 6.14 -3.19
N LEU A 180 -11.74 5.95 -3.24
CA LEU A 180 -12.56 5.73 -2.04
C LEU A 180 -12.18 4.42 -1.34
N GLU A 181 -11.92 3.35 -2.10
CA GLU A 181 -11.48 2.08 -1.56
C GLU A 181 -10.10 2.18 -0.90
N LEU A 182 -9.16 2.88 -1.53
CA LEU A 182 -7.83 3.14 -0.94
C LEU A 182 -7.90 3.98 0.35
N ALA A 183 -8.91 4.84 0.48
CA ALA A 183 -9.16 5.69 1.66
C ALA A 183 -10.13 5.06 2.68
N LYS A 184 -10.48 3.78 2.50
CA LYS A 184 -11.35 3.02 3.38
C LYS A 184 -10.73 2.87 4.76
N ARG A 185 -11.50 3.22 5.79
CA ARG A 185 -11.11 3.05 7.20
C ARG A 185 -11.63 1.73 7.78
N VAL A 186 -12.87 1.39 7.45
CA VAL A 186 -13.53 0.16 7.88
C VAL A 186 -14.66 -0.17 6.91
N SER A 187 -14.93 -1.45 6.72
CA SER A 187 -16.15 -1.94 6.06
C SER A 187 -16.76 -3.09 6.86
N ALA A 188 -18.08 -3.23 6.79
CA ALA A 188 -18.77 -4.45 7.18
C ALA A 188 -18.68 -5.48 6.04
N PRO A 189 -18.80 -6.80 6.35
CA PRO A 189 -19.03 -7.82 5.34
C PRO A 189 -20.21 -7.48 4.44
N ALA A 190 -20.12 -7.92 3.18
CA ALA A 190 -21.19 -7.71 2.22
C ALA A 190 -22.45 -8.52 2.60
N TRP A 191 -23.61 -7.89 2.43
CA TRP A 191 -24.92 -8.52 2.59
C TRP A 191 -25.81 -8.20 1.39
N PRO A 192 -26.78 -9.07 1.02
CA PRO A 192 -27.76 -8.70 0.00
C PRO A 192 -28.45 -7.39 0.37
N LEU A 193 -28.57 -6.46 -0.58
CA LEU A 193 -29.16 -5.15 -0.33
C LEU A 193 -30.54 -5.25 0.34
N ASP A 194 -31.38 -6.17 -0.14
CA ASP A 194 -32.70 -6.41 0.44
C ASP A 194 -32.64 -6.91 1.89
N ALA A 195 -31.67 -7.76 2.23
CA ALA A 195 -31.45 -8.23 3.60
C ALA A 195 -31.08 -7.07 4.54
N LEU A 196 -30.17 -6.18 4.10
CA LEU A 196 -29.76 -5.01 4.86
C LEU A 196 -30.93 -4.04 5.07
N VAL A 197 -31.68 -3.74 4.00
CA VAL A 197 -32.84 -2.83 4.05
C VAL A 197 -33.96 -3.39 4.91
N LYS A 198 -34.28 -4.68 4.79
CA LYS A 198 -35.28 -5.34 5.64
C LYS A 198 -34.87 -5.33 7.10
N THR A 199 -33.59 -5.57 7.40
CA THR A 199 -33.07 -5.52 8.76
C THR A 199 -33.23 -4.12 9.34
N ALA A 200 -32.79 -3.08 8.62
CA ALA A 200 -32.92 -1.70 9.06
C ALA A 200 -34.39 -1.33 9.34
N ARG A 201 -35.31 -1.66 8.43
CA ARG A 201 -36.74 -1.40 8.57
C ARG A 201 -37.42 -2.16 9.70
N ALA A 202 -36.98 -3.38 9.99
CA ALA A 202 -37.53 -4.17 11.09
C ALA A 202 -37.12 -3.62 12.46
N LEU A 203 -35.98 -2.92 12.53
CA LEU A 203 -35.48 -2.28 13.74
C LEU A 203 -36.01 -0.84 13.91
N ASP A 204 -36.12 -0.11 12.81
CA ASP A 204 -36.73 1.21 12.73
C ASP A 204 -37.57 1.30 11.43
N PRO A 205 -38.92 1.32 11.52
CA PRO A 205 -39.80 1.39 10.35
C PRO A 205 -39.54 2.57 9.41
N ASP A 206 -38.97 3.66 9.93
CA ASP A 206 -38.63 4.86 9.16
C ASP A 206 -37.23 4.77 8.52
N ALA A 207 -36.47 3.69 8.76
CA ALA A 207 -35.18 3.49 8.15
C ALA A 207 -35.32 3.27 6.63
N ALA A 208 -34.68 4.15 5.88
CA ALA A 208 -34.56 4.06 4.44
C ALA A 208 -33.10 4.27 4.02
N VAL A 209 -32.74 3.68 2.88
CA VAL A 209 -31.49 4.01 2.19
C VAL A 209 -31.67 5.39 1.58
N VAL A 210 -31.35 6.42 2.37
CA VAL A 210 -31.43 7.81 1.94
C VAL A 210 -30.04 8.24 1.50
N ALA A 211 -29.91 8.57 0.21
CA ALA A 211 -28.70 9.20 -0.28
C ALA A 211 -28.57 10.59 0.37
N SER A 212 -27.37 10.91 0.83
CA SER A 212 -27.04 12.25 1.28
C SER A 212 -27.23 13.24 0.13
N ALA A 213 -27.73 14.44 0.45
CA ALA A 213 -27.81 15.54 -0.51
C ALA A 213 -26.42 16.13 -0.84
N ALA A 214 -25.37 15.72 -0.13
CA ALA A 214 -24.01 16.19 -0.39
C ALA A 214 -23.42 15.51 -1.63
N THR A 215 -22.84 16.32 -2.52
CA THR A 215 -22.04 15.84 -3.64
C THR A 215 -20.75 15.21 -3.12
N PHE A 216 -20.58 13.90 -3.32
CA PHE A 216 -19.36 13.20 -2.89
C PHE A 216 -18.37 12.98 -4.04
N TYR A 217 -18.84 12.77 -5.26
CA TYR A 217 -17.98 12.79 -6.45
C TYR A 217 -17.42 14.21 -6.70
N PRO A 218 -16.17 14.33 -7.12
CA PRO A 218 -15.59 15.60 -7.57
C PRO A 218 -16.40 16.14 -8.76
N TRP A 219 -16.73 17.44 -8.71
CA TRP A 219 -17.48 18.11 -9.77
C TRP A 219 -16.61 18.18 -11.05
N SER A 220 -17.21 18.00 -12.22
CA SER A 220 -16.59 18.29 -13.52
C SER A 220 -17.48 19.19 -14.37
N ASP A 221 -16.89 19.72 -15.44
CA ASP A 221 -17.62 20.44 -16.48
C ASP A 221 -18.76 19.62 -17.11
N ASP A 222 -18.61 18.28 -17.19
CA ASP A 222 -19.62 17.37 -17.76
C ASP A 222 -20.81 17.04 -16.84
N GLY A 223 -20.88 17.64 -15.64
CA GLY A 223 -21.98 17.45 -14.69
C GLY A 223 -21.84 16.26 -13.74
N GLU A 224 -22.95 15.87 -13.11
CA GLU A 224 -22.99 14.81 -12.10
C GLU A 224 -22.97 13.41 -12.72
N ILE A 225 -22.24 12.47 -12.12
CA ILE A 225 -22.16 11.08 -12.58
C ILE A 225 -23.55 10.44 -12.59
N ALA A 226 -23.99 9.80 -13.67
CA ALA A 226 -25.31 9.18 -13.72
C ALA A 226 -25.46 8.06 -12.68
N PRO A 227 -26.63 7.89 -12.01
CA PRO A 227 -26.85 6.78 -11.06
C PRO A 227 -26.54 5.39 -11.62
N ALA A 228 -26.72 5.22 -12.95
CA ALA A 228 -26.43 3.99 -13.69
C ALA A 228 -24.93 3.66 -13.84
N ASP A 229 -24.04 4.57 -13.40
CA ASP A 229 -22.59 4.41 -13.42
C ASP A 229 -21.97 4.52 -12.02
N ARG A 230 -22.78 4.65 -10.95
CA ARG A 230 -22.31 4.69 -9.56
C ARG A 230 -22.38 3.31 -8.93
N ARG A 231 -21.32 2.83 -8.28
CA ARG A 231 -21.40 1.66 -7.39
C ARG A 231 -21.35 2.04 -5.91
N ALA A 232 -20.96 3.26 -5.60
CA ALA A 232 -21.03 3.80 -4.25
C ALA A 232 -22.14 4.87 -4.14
N VAL A 233 -22.76 4.95 -2.96
CA VAL A 233 -23.62 6.08 -2.60
C VAL A 233 -23.28 6.57 -1.19
N LEU A 234 -23.15 7.88 -1.04
CA LEU A 234 -23.05 8.53 0.26
C LEU A 234 -24.41 8.46 0.95
N LEU A 235 -24.45 7.88 2.15
CA LEU A 235 -25.67 7.76 2.93
C LEU A 235 -25.83 8.92 3.92
N ASP A 236 -27.08 9.29 4.20
CA ASP A 236 -27.39 9.92 5.48
C ASP A 236 -27.15 8.89 6.60
N ARG A 237 -26.31 9.28 7.56
CA ARG A 237 -25.84 8.41 8.63
C ARG A 237 -26.91 8.21 9.70
N ALA A 238 -27.72 9.23 9.98
CA ALA A 238 -28.64 9.22 11.11
C ALA A 238 -29.72 8.12 11.06
N PRO A 239 -30.32 7.79 9.89
CA PRO A 239 -31.24 6.66 9.79
C PRO A 239 -30.61 5.31 10.15
N PHE A 240 -29.39 5.05 9.69
CA PHE A 240 -28.69 3.79 9.95
C PHE A 240 -28.22 3.68 11.40
N GLU A 241 -27.67 4.73 11.97
CA GLU A 241 -27.30 4.72 13.40
C GLU A 241 -28.50 4.44 14.30
N ARG A 242 -29.64 5.11 14.05
CA ARG A 242 -30.87 4.87 14.83
C ARG A 242 -31.38 3.43 14.72
N ALA A 243 -31.34 2.85 13.52
CA ALA A 243 -31.80 1.48 13.29
C ALA A 243 -30.89 0.44 13.96
N PHE A 244 -29.56 0.62 13.89
CA PHE A 244 -28.59 -0.40 14.31
C PHE A 244 -28.07 -0.22 15.75
N GLN A 245 -28.33 0.91 16.41
CA GLN A 245 -28.06 1.12 17.84
C GLN A 245 -29.17 0.58 18.76
N GLN A 246 -30.13 -0.17 18.21
CA GLN A 246 -31.21 -0.78 18.99
C GLN A 246 -30.70 -1.93 19.86
N GLY A 247 -31.20 -2.05 21.09
CA GLY A 247 -30.77 -3.08 22.04
C GLY A 247 -31.24 -4.50 21.66
N GLU A 248 -30.66 -5.52 22.29
CA GLU A 248 -30.91 -6.95 21.99
C GLU A 248 -32.40 -7.34 21.98
N ARG A 249 -33.23 -6.72 22.84
CA ARG A 249 -34.68 -6.96 22.87
C ARG A 249 -35.40 -6.50 21.61
N ALA A 250 -34.94 -5.42 20.98
CA ALA A 250 -35.50 -4.96 19.71
C ALA A 250 -35.12 -5.91 18.58
N VAL A 251 -33.85 -6.35 18.55
CA VAL A 251 -33.35 -7.35 17.59
C VAL A 251 -34.13 -8.66 17.71
N ALA A 252 -34.37 -9.15 18.93
CA ALA A 252 -35.14 -10.37 19.16
C ALA A 252 -36.60 -10.26 18.68
N ARG A 253 -37.24 -9.11 18.88
CA ARG A 253 -38.60 -8.84 18.35
C ARG A 253 -38.63 -8.78 16.84
N ALA A 254 -37.67 -8.08 16.23
CA ALA A 254 -37.54 -8.00 14.78
C ALA A 254 -37.29 -9.39 14.15
N ALA A 255 -36.47 -10.22 14.79
CA ALA A 255 -36.19 -11.58 14.32
C ALA A 255 -37.45 -12.48 14.30
N ALA A 256 -38.39 -12.25 15.23
CA ALA A 256 -39.68 -12.96 15.21
C ALA A 256 -40.57 -12.56 14.02
N THR A 257 -40.39 -11.35 13.49
CA THR A 257 -41.17 -10.84 12.33
C THR A 257 -40.57 -11.19 10.97
N LEU A 258 -39.27 -11.51 10.93
CA LEU A 258 -38.52 -11.88 9.71
C LEU A 258 -37.81 -13.22 9.91
N PRO A 259 -38.56 -14.34 10.01
CA PRO A 259 -37.96 -15.65 10.22
C PRO A 259 -37.04 -16.03 9.06
N GLY A 260 -35.83 -16.50 9.38
CA GLY A 260 -34.81 -16.93 8.41
C GLY A 260 -33.75 -15.88 8.08
N LEU A 261 -33.94 -14.62 8.46
CA LEU A 261 -32.91 -13.58 8.28
C LEU A 261 -32.00 -13.51 9.53
N PRO A 262 -30.66 -13.53 9.41
CA PRO A 262 -29.76 -13.55 10.56
C PRO A 262 -29.56 -12.15 11.16
N LEU A 263 -30.64 -11.50 11.64
CA LEU A 263 -30.64 -10.10 12.08
C LEU A 263 -29.54 -9.79 13.10
N ALA A 264 -29.36 -10.64 14.12
CA ALA A 264 -28.34 -10.41 15.15
C ALA A 264 -26.92 -10.36 14.57
N LYS A 265 -26.64 -11.19 13.56
CA LYS A 265 -25.35 -11.21 12.86
C LYS A 265 -25.19 -9.94 12.01
N ILE A 266 -26.19 -9.61 11.20
CA ILE A 266 -26.18 -8.39 10.36
C ILE A 266 -25.97 -7.15 11.24
N VAL A 267 -26.67 -7.04 12.37
CA VAL A 267 -26.51 -5.92 13.30
C VAL A 267 -25.10 -5.89 13.85
N ALA A 268 -24.62 -6.99 14.44
CA ALA A 268 -23.30 -7.06 15.07
C ALA A 268 -22.16 -6.66 14.10
N GLU A 269 -22.23 -7.09 12.85
CA GLU A 269 -21.24 -6.80 11.83
C GLU A 269 -21.25 -5.34 11.35
N ASN A 270 -22.41 -4.66 11.42
CA ASN A 270 -22.56 -3.28 10.98
C ASN A 270 -22.38 -2.23 12.10
N VAL A 271 -22.26 -2.64 13.37
CA VAL A 271 -22.01 -1.70 14.49
C VAL A 271 -20.67 -0.98 14.35
N ALA A 272 -19.60 -1.70 13.97
CA ALA A 272 -18.26 -1.13 13.93
C ALA A 272 -18.09 0.02 12.90
N PRO A 273 -18.58 -0.10 11.65
CA PRO A 273 -18.65 1.05 10.74
C PRO A 273 -19.44 2.24 11.33
N LEU A 274 -20.57 1.98 11.98
CA LEU A 274 -21.41 3.03 12.57
C LEU A 274 -20.80 3.69 13.83
N ALA A 275 -19.78 3.10 14.43
CA ALA A 275 -19.00 3.75 15.49
C ALA A 275 -17.81 4.57 14.94
N THR A 276 -17.41 4.33 13.68
CA THR A 276 -16.23 4.96 13.09
C THR A 276 -16.56 6.31 12.44
N HIS A 277 -15.78 7.34 12.77
CA HIS A 277 -15.89 8.65 12.13
C HIS A 277 -15.42 8.63 10.68
N GLY A 278 -16.23 9.21 9.80
CA GLY A 278 -15.97 9.35 8.37
C GLY A 278 -17.27 9.40 7.57
N ALA A 279 -17.16 9.43 6.25
CA ALA A 279 -18.31 9.36 5.36
C ALA A 279 -18.83 7.92 5.29
N LEU A 280 -20.12 7.73 5.54
CA LEU A 280 -20.77 6.43 5.46
C LEU A 280 -21.25 6.19 4.03
N LEU A 281 -20.71 5.17 3.39
CA LEU A 281 -21.04 4.78 2.03
C LEU A 281 -21.73 3.42 2.04
N LEU A 282 -22.67 3.23 1.13
CA LEU A 282 -23.12 1.91 0.69
C LEU A 282 -22.45 1.60 -0.64
N VAL A 283 -21.74 0.49 -0.71
CA VAL A 283 -20.94 0.11 -1.88
C VAL A 283 -21.48 -1.21 -2.43
N ALA A 284 -21.94 -1.21 -3.69
CA ALA A 284 -22.26 -2.44 -4.42
C ALA A 284 -20.99 -3.23 -4.67
N THR A 285 -20.92 -4.42 -4.07
CA THR A 285 -19.85 -5.37 -4.35
C THR A 285 -20.31 -6.33 -5.43
N ARG A 286 -19.51 -6.45 -6.48
CA ARG A 286 -19.62 -7.55 -7.42
C ARG A 286 -18.29 -8.25 -7.40
N GLU A 287 -18.26 -9.47 -6.90
CA GLU A 287 -17.09 -10.31 -7.09
C GLU A 287 -16.74 -10.31 -8.59
N PRO A 288 -15.47 -10.06 -8.95
CA PRO A 288 -15.07 -10.04 -10.34
C PRO A 288 -15.39 -11.40 -10.98
N ARG A 289 -16.08 -11.40 -12.12
CA ARG A 289 -16.60 -12.60 -12.82
C ARG A 289 -15.50 -13.49 -13.43
N SER A 290 -14.25 -13.31 -13.05
CA SER A 290 -13.09 -13.84 -13.75
C SER A 290 -12.42 -14.97 -12.95
N ASN A 291 -13.01 -16.17 -12.99
CA ASN A 291 -12.38 -17.41 -12.48
C ASN A 291 -11.35 -18.01 -13.48
N ARG A 292 -10.90 -17.24 -14.49
CA ARG A 292 -9.93 -17.74 -15.46
C ARG A 292 -8.52 -17.70 -14.88
N ALA A 293 -7.78 -18.78 -15.09
CA ALA A 293 -6.34 -18.82 -14.85
C ALA A 293 -5.67 -17.64 -15.58
N ALA A 294 -4.73 -16.99 -14.91
CA ALA A 294 -3.95 -15.93 -15.53
C ALA A 294 -3.07 -16.52 -16.64
N PRO A 295 -2.93 -15.85 -17.80
CA PRO A 295 -1.92 -16.24 -18.77
C PRO A 295 -0.52 -16.10 -18.16
N SER A 296 0.45 -16.88 -18.64
CA SER A 296 1.84 -16.71 -18.22
C SER A 296 2.34 -15.33 -18.65
N LEU A 297 2.95 -14.61 -17.71
CA LEU A 297 3.69 -13.40 -18.03
C LEU A 297 5.10 -13.76 -18.54
N PRO A 298 5.76 -12.88 -19.32
CA PRO A 298 7.23 -12.81 -19.30
C PRO A 298 7.71 -12.65 -17.84
N PRO A 299 8.94 -13.04 -17.47
CA PRO A 299 9.31 -13.38 -16.10
C PRO A 299 8.82 -12.38 -15.06
N ALA A 300 8.48 -12.92 -13.88
CA ALA A 300 7.95 -12.21 -12.73
C ALA A 300 8.77 -10.96 -12.38
N SER A 301 8.26 -10.14 -11.46
CA SER A 301 9.12 -9.22 -10.70
C SER A 301 10.46 -9.89 -10.36
N TRP A 302 11.56 -9.13 -10.45
CA TRP A 302 12.95 -9.61 -10.53
C TRP A 302 13.22 -10.99 -9.88
N GLN A 303 13.95 -11.87 -10.57
CA GLN A 303 14.35 -13.19 -10.06
C GLN A 303 15.88 -13.37 -10.12
N PRO A 304 16.46 -14.22 -9.25
CA PRO A 304 17.86 -14.60 -9.35
C PRO A 304 18.11 -15.36 -10.65
N MET A 305 19.14 -14.95 -11.39
CA MET A 305 19.46 -15.50 -12.72
C MET A 305 20.80 -16.24 -12.74
N ASP A 306 21.66 -16.00 -11.76
CA ASP A 306 23.02 -16.54 -11.69
C ASP A 306 23.10 -17.62 -10.59
N PRO A 307 23.87 -18.71 -10.74
CA PRO A 307 24.22 -19.56 -9.59
C PRO A 307 25.07 -18.84 -8.54
N ASP A 308 25.76 -17.75 -8.89
CA ASP A 308 26.58 -16.96 -7.98
C ASP A 308 25.76 -15.98 -7.13
N ALA A 309 25.88 -16.11 -5.81
CA ALA A 309 25.17 -15.27 -4.86
C ALA A 309 25.62 -13.80 -4.92
N ALA A 310 26.90 -13.52 -5.21
CA ALA A 310 27.41 -12.16 -5.29
C ALA A 310 26.84 -11.41 -6.50
N SER A 311 26.82 -12.05 -7.66
CA SER A 311 26.23 -11.51 -8.89
C SER A 311 24.72 -11.28 -8.73
N ASN A 312 24.01 -12.20 -8.06
CA ASN A 312 22.60 -12.01 -7.73
C ASN A 312 22.36 -10.87 -6.73
N ALA A 313 23.20 -10.70 -5.72
CA ALA A 313 23.05 -9.61 -4.74
C ALA A 313 23.14 -8.24 -5.40
N LYS A 314 24.12 -8.06 -6.30
CA LYS A 314 24.26 -6.83 -7.10
C LYS A 314 23.08 -6.62 -8.05
N ALA A 315 22.63 -7.67 -8.72
CA ALA A 315 21.47 -7.60 -9.60
C ALA A 315 20.18 -7.26 -8.82
N LEU A 316 20.03 -7.81 -7.62
CA LEU A 316 18.93 -7.53 -6.70
C LEU A 316 18.98 -6.08 -6.20
N ALA A 317 20.14 -5.59 -5.80
CA ALA A 317 20.32 -4.21 -5.38
C ALA A 317 19.90 -3.24 -6.49
N ALA A 318 20.39 -3.48 -7.71
CA ALA A 318 20.00 -2.68 -8.86
C ALA A 318 18.50 -2.82 -9.21
N ALA A 319 17.87 -3.95 -8.90
CA ALA A 319 16.42 -4.14 -9.09
C ALA A 319 15.60 -3.39 -8.05
N LEU A 320 16.04 -3.34 -6.78
CA LEU A 320 15.44 -2.54 -5.71
C LEU A 320 15.53 -1.05 -6.04
N GLU A 321 16.70 -0.56 -6.45
CA GLU A 321 16.89 0.84 -6.87
C GLU A 321 15.97 1.25 -8.03
N ARG A 322 15.74 0.31 -8.95
CA ARG A 322 14.82 0.52 -10.08
C ARG A 322 13.36 0.22 -9.74
N GLY A 323 13.01 -0.16 -8.51
CA GLY A 323 11.63 -0.54 -8.13
C GLY A 323 11.07 -1.76 -8.89
N ALA A 324 11.93 -2.56 -9.51
CA ALA A 324 11.54 -3.80 -10.20
C ALA A 324 11.12 -4.89 -9.21
N ILE A 325 11.55 -4.79 -7.95
CA ILE A 325 11.17 -5.63 -6.81
C ILE A 325 10.96 -4.74 -5.57
N THR A 326 10.10 -5.18 -4.66
CA THR A 326 9.84 -4.49 -3.39
C THR A 326 10.75 -5.03 -2.27
N GLY A 327 10.95 -4.24 -1.21
CA GLY A 327 11.68 -4.67 -0.03
C GLY A 327 11.15 -5.96 0.60
N PRO A 328 9.83 -6.08 0.87
CA PRO A 328 9.23 -7.31 1.38
C PRO A 328 9.53 -8.53 0.49
N ARG A 329 9.37 -8.39 -0.84
CA ARG A 329 9.64 -9.51 -1.75
C ARG A 329 11.12 -9.88 -1.80
N ALA A 330 12.01 -8.90 -1.82
CA ALA A 330 13.45 -9.11 -1.76
C ALA A 330 13.85 -9.87 -0.49
N ARG A 331 13.30 -9.49 0.67
CA ARG A 331 13.51 -10.18 1.94
C ARG A 331 13.21 -11.68 1.84
N THR A 332 12.10 -12.04 1.24
CA THR A 332 11.70 -13.46 1.09
C THR A 332 12.65 -14.23 0.20
N LEU A 333 13.03 -13.67 -0.95
CA LEU A 333 14.03 -14.31 -1.83
C LEU A 333 15.37 -14.52 -1.10
N LEU A 334 15.78 -13.55 -0.28
CA LEU A 334 17.04 -13.60 0.47
C LEU A 334 17.01 -14.63 1.60
N LEU A 335 15.90 -14.75 2.32
CA LEU A 335 15.73 -15.77 3.35
C LEU A 335 15.72 -17.19 2.76
N HIS A 336 15.13 -17.38 1.58
CA HIS A 336 15.18 -18.67 0.86
C HIS A 336 16.57 -19.00 0.31
N GLY A 337 17.35 -17.98 -0.06
CA GLY A 337 18.72 -18.15 -0.57
C GLY A 337 19.75 -18.60 0.48
N GLY A 338 19.38 -18.63 1.76
CA GLY A 338 20.23 -19.11 2.86
C GLY A 338 21.47 -18.26 3.12
N ASP A 339 22.45 -18.82 3.83
CA ASP A 339 23.60 -18.06 4.34
C ASP A 339 24.45 -17.41 3.25
N ALA A 340 24.58 -18.05 2.08
CA ALA A 340 25.35 -17.52 0.96
C ALA A 340 24.73 -16.24 0.38
N ALA A 341 23.41 -16.21 0.22
CA ALA A 341 22.69 -15.02 -0.23
C ALA A 341 22.80 -13.89 0.82
N LEU A 342 22.62 -14.24 2.10
CA LEU A 342 22.75 -13.30 3.20
C LEU A 342 24.18 -12.74 3.36
N ASP A 343 25.21 -13.51 3.01
CA ASP A 343 26.59 -13.03 2.97
C ASP A 343 26.85 -12.07 1.81
N ALA A 344 26.33 -12.41 0.64
CA ALA A 344 26.46 -11.59 -0.55
C ALA A 344 25.83 -10.21 -0.36
N ILE A 345 24.61 -10.14 0.19
CA ILE A 345 23.97 -8.85 0.50
C ILE A 345 24.67 -8.10 1.62
N GLY A 346 25.30 -8.78 2.59
CA GLY A 346 26.06 -8.10 3.64
C GLY A 346 27.26 -7.34 3.10
N LYS A 347 27.85 -7.82 2.00
CA LYS A 347 28.88 -7.09 1.26
C LYS A 347 28.28 -5.97 0.40
N GLU A 348 27.22 -6.28 -0.35
CA GLU A 348 26.56 -5.32 -1.25
C GLU A 348 25.93 -4.13 -0.50
N MET A 349 25.41 -4.36 0.71
CA MET A 349 24.86 -3.34 1.61
C MET A 349 25.84 -2.19 1.86
N LEU A 350 27.15 -2.46 1.83
CA LEU A 350 28.18 -1.44 2.05
C LEU A 350 28.52 -0.64 0.79
N ASP A 351 28.00 -1.01 -0.39
CA ASP A 351 28.11 -0.24 -1.64
C ASP A 351 27.02 0.86 -1.73
N VAL A 352 26.95 1.67 -0.67
CA VAL A 352 25.87 2.65 -0.46
C VAL A 352 25.85 3.75 -1.51
N SER A 353 27.02 4.10 -2.07
CA SER A 353 27.12 5.08 -3.16
C SER A 353 26.45 4.60 -4.44
N SER A 354 26.46 3.28 -4.68
CA SER A 354 25.82 2.67 -5.83
C SER A 354 24.34 2.41 -5.56
N HIS A 355 23.99 1.94 -4.36
CA HIS A 355 22.67 1.38 -4.05
C HIS A 355 22.12 1.82 -2.67
N PRO A 356 21.85 3.12 -2.44
CA PRO A 356 21.48 3.62 -1.12
C PRO A 356 20.15 3.08 -0.58
N PHE A 357 19.15 2.87 -1.44
CA PHE A 357 17.87 2.29 -1.04
C PHE A 357 18.00 0.79 -0.81
N ALA A 358 18.71 0.06 -1.68
CA ALA A 358 18.93 -1.36 -1.48
C ALA A 358 19.75 -1.64 -0.21
N SER A 359 20.74 -0.80 0.11
CA SER A 359 21.51 -0.89 1.35
C SER A 359 20.61 -0.80 2.59
N ALA A 360 19.63 0.11 2.59
CA ALA A 360 18.66 0.21 3.70
C ALA A 360 17.83 -1.07 3.82
N VAL A 361 17.30 -1.59 2.70
CA VAL A 361 16.54 -2.84 2.67
C VAL A 361 17.39 -4.02 3.16
N PHE A 362 18.64 -4.16 2.70
CA PHE A 362 19.53 -5.22 3.14
C PHE A 362 19.87 -5.13 4.62
N ALA A 363 20.04 -3.91 5.16
CA ALA A 363 20.25 -3.70 6.58
C ALA A 363 19.05 -4.20 7.41
N GLU A 364 17.83 -3.90 6.98
CA GLU A 364 16.61 -4.38 7.63
C GLU A 364 16.44 -5.90 7.53
N VAL A 365 16.89 -6.53 6.45
CA VAL A 365 16.88 -8.00 6.32
C VAL A 365 17.89 -8.65 7.27
N LEU A 366 19.09 -8.09 7.36
CA LEU A 366 20.20 -8.66 8.15
C LEU A 366 20.04 -8.40 9.66
N ALA A 367 19.46 -7.26 10.04
CA ALA A 367 19.37 -6.85 11.44
C ALA A 367 18.72 -7.91 12.37
N PRO A 368 17.54 -8.47 12.06
CA PRO A 368 16.89 -9.45 12.93
C PRO A 368 17.67 -10.76 13.08
N LEU A 369 18.55 -11.10 12.13
CA LEU A 369 19.27 -12.38 12.09
C LEU A 369 20.44 -12.43 13.09
N ALA A 370 20.90 -11.28 13.58
CA ALA A 370 21.88 -11.17 14.66
C ALA A 370 23.17 -12.00 14.49
N ARG A 371 23.61 -12.25 13.26
CA ARG A 371 24.90 -12.90 13.00
C ARG A 371 26.02 -11.92 13.35
N GLU A 372 27.02 -12.35 14.12
CA GLU A 372 28.09 -11.46 14.63
C GLU A 372 28.76 -10.61 13.53
N ARG A 373 29.03 -11.24 12.37
CA ARG A 373 29.58 -10.57 11.18
C ARG A 373 28.69 -9.44 10.63
N ASP A 374 27.38 -9.59 10.72
CA ASP A 374 26.43 -8.60 10.21
C ASP A 374 26.27 -7.44 11.17
N VAL A 375 26.44 -7.64 12.48
CA VAL A 375 26.45 -6.54 13.46
C VAL A 375 27.54 -5.52 13.11
N VAL A 376 28.74 -5.98 12.77
CA VAL A 376 29.83 -5.09 12.32
C VAL A 376 29.47 -4.39 11.02
N ARG A 377 28.90 -5.11 10.05
CA ARG A 377 28.46 -4.51 8.77
C ARG A 377 27.34 -3.48 8.97
N LEU A 378 26.40 -3.70 9.89
CA LEU A 378 25.30 -2.79 10.20
C LEU A 378 25.81 -1.51 10.85
N VAL A 379 26.78 -1.60 11.78
CA VAL A 379 27.42 -0.41 12.36
C VAL A 379 28.23 0.34 11.29
N SER A 380 28.96 -0.38 10.42
CA SER A 380 29.65 0.24 9.29
C SER A 380 28.70 0.91 8.31
N TYR A 381 27.55 0.30 8.01
CA TYR A 381 26.50 0.91 7.19
C TYR A 381 25.97 2.19 7.85
N PHE A 382 25.64 2.15 9.15
CA PHE A 382 25.24 3.33 9.92
C PHE A 382 26.27 4.47 9.85
N ALA A 383 27.57 4.12 9.86
CA ALA A 383 28.65 5.09 9.72
C ALA A 383 28.67 5.80 8.36
N ILE A 384 28.29 5.13 7.28
CA ILE A 384 28.44 5.64 5.89
C ILE A 384 27.13 5.96 5.17
N ALA A 385 25.97 5.62 5.75
CA ALA A 385 24.66 5.85 5.15
C ALA A 385 24.36 7.35 4.95
N PRO A 386 24.04 7.85 3.74
CA PRO A 386 23.78 9.26 3.51
C PRO A 386 22.83 9.89 4.53
N ASP A 387 21.73 9.19 4.83
CA ASP A 387 20.86 9.45 5.98
C ASP A 387 21.02 8.34 7.03
N PRO A 388 21.60 8.63 8.22
CA PRO A 388 21.77 7.63 9.26
C PRO A 388 20.45 7.20 9.93
N SER A 389 19.31 7.83 9.63
CA SER A 389 18.01 7.51 10.26
C SER A 389 17.54 6.10 9.93
N ALA A 390 17.56 5.70 8.65
CA ALA A 390 17.19 4.34 8.24
C ALA A 390 18.16 3.28 8.81
N ALA A 391 19.46 3.62 8.87
CA ALA A 391 20.45 2.74 9.45
C ALA A 391 20.30 2.60 10.98
N ALA A 392 19.92 3.68 11.69
CA ALA A 392 19.59 3.63 13.11
C ALA A 392 18.36 2.75 13.37
N HIS A 393 17.35 2.81 12.50
CA HIS A 393 16.20 1.91 12.56
C HIS A 393 16.63 0.44 12.46
N ALA A 394 17.45 0.10 11.47
CA ALA A 394 17.98 -1.26 11.33
C ALA A 394 18.78 -1.72 12.56
N LEU A 395 19.58 -0.85 13.18
CA LEU A 395 20.28 -1.18 14.43
C LEU A 395 19.32 -1.48 15.59
N ASP A 396 18.18 -0.80 15.68
CA ASP A 396 17.18 -1.02 16.74
C ASP A 396 16.41 -2.34 16.58
N LEU A 397 16.19 -2.74 15.32
CA LEU A 397 15.63 -4.03 14.93
C LEU A 397 16.58 -5.20 15.23
N CYS A 398 17.87 -4.94 15.46
CA CYS A 398 18.84 -5.99 15.65
C CYS A 398 18.62 -6.76 16.96
N ALA A 399 18.54 -8.09 16.88
CA ALA A 399 18.32 -8.93 18.05
C ALA A 399 19.55 -9.00 18.99
N ALA A 400 20.78 -8.78 18.47
CA ALA A 400 22.03 -8.74 19.25
C ALA A 400 22.32 -7.35 19.85
N ARG A 401 21.36 -6.80 20.61
CA ARG A 401 21.41 -5.41 21.12
C ARG A 401 22.66 -5.07 21.95
N ASP A 402 23.15 -6.01 22.75
CA ASP A 402 24.34 -5.80 23.58
C ASP A 402 25.62 -5.72 22.73
N VAL A 403 25.70 -6.54 21.68
CA VAL A 403 26.83 -6.54 20.73
C VAL A 403 26.79 -5.25 19.91
N VAL A 404 25.61 -4.87 19.40
CA VAL A 404 25.41 -3.59 18.70
C VAL A 404 25.87 -2.43 19.57
N SER A 405 25.43 -2.38 20.83
CA SER A 405 25.80 -1.32 21.77
C SER A 405 27.31 -1.24 22.01
N THR A 406 27.98 -2.39 22.08
CA THR A 406 29.44 -2.47 22.25
C THR A 406 30.17 -1.97 21.00
N VAL A 407 29.82 -2.51 19.83
CA VAL A 407 30.47 -2.14 18.56
C VAL A 407 30.22 -0.68 18.20
N LEU A 408 28.99 -0.19 18.40
CA LEU A 408 28.62 1.21 18.18
C LEU A 408 29.40 2.16 19.09
N ARG A 409 29.55 1.80 20.37
CA ARG A 409 30.36 2.59 21.31
C ARG A 409 31.82 2.65 20.88
N THR A 410 32.42 1.50 20.57
CA THR A 410 33.82 1.43 20.13
C THR A 410 34.04 2.25 18.85
N TRP A 411 33.13 2.15 17.89
CA TRP A 411 33.20 2.93 16.65
C TRP A 411 33.11 4.45 16.91
N LEU A 412 32.14 4.89 17.72
CA LEU A 412 32.03 6.30 18.09
C LEU A 412 33.27 6.79 18.85
N GLU A 413 33.83 6.00 19.76
CA GLU A 413 35.09 6.34 20.45
C GLU A 413 36.25 6.57 19.47
N THR A 414 36.33 5.81 18.37
CA THR A 414 37.37 5.99 17.35
C THR A 414 37.14 7.18 16.43
N MET A 415 35.89 7.60 16.24
CA MET A 415 35.51 8.68 15.33
C MET A 415 35.40 10.04 16.02
N LEU A 416 35.28 10.06 17.35
CA LEU A 416 35.29 11.29 18.12
C LEU A 416 36.69 11.91 18.13
N PRO A 417 36.81 13.22 17.84
CA PRO A 417 38.07 13.93 17.96
C PRO A 417 38.64 13.80 19.38
N SER A 418 39.95 13.55 19.49
CA SER A 418 40.67 13.40 20.76
C SER A 418 40.55 14.62 21.68
N ASP A 419 40.29 15.79 21.09
CA ASP A 419 40.16 17.10 21.72
C ASP A 419 38.70 17.49 22.04
N GLY A 420 37.72 16.66 21.67
CA GLY A 420 36.30 16.91 21.95
C GLY A 420 35.66 18.01 21.09
N ALA A 421 36.32 18.43 20.00
CA ALA A 421 35.78 19.47 19.12
C ALA A 421 34.42 19.04 18.52
N VAL A 422 33.39 19.84 18.76
CA VAL A 422 32.06 19.69 18.14
C VAL A 422 32.12 20.22 16.71
N ALA A 423 31.37 19.62 15.79
CA ALA A 423 31.21 20.13 14.43
C ALA A 423 30.83 21.62 14.42
N GLU A 424 31.44 22.41 13.55
CA GLU A 424 31.03 23.81 13.39
C GLU A 424 29.62 23.88 12.78
N GLN A 425 28.86 24.92 13.13
CA GLN A 425 27.49 25.07 12.67
C GLN A 425 27.47 25.33 11.15
N GLY A 426 27.05 24.33 10.38
CA GLY A 426 27.00 24.40 8.90
C GLY A 426 27.97 23.45 8.19
N ASP A 427 28.77 22.68 8.93
CA ASP A 427 29.62 21.64 8.36
C ASP A 427 28.81 20.56 7.62
N ASP A 428 29.31 20.16 6.46
CA ASP A 428 28.70 19.10 5.64
C ASP A 428 29.06 17.70 6.19
N PRO A 429 28.08 16.86 6.54
CA PRO A 429 28.29 15.49 7.01
C PRO A 429 29.08 14.58 6.05
N ASP A 430 29.12 14.91 4.75
CA ASP A 430 29.86 14.13 3.76
C ASP A 430 31.36 14.47 3.72
N THR A 431 31.77 15.60 4.34
CA THR A 431 33.16 16.08 4.33
C THR A 431 33.75 16.33 5.72
N SER A 432 32.91 16.51 6.75
CA SER A 432 33.30 16.73 8.14
C SER A 432 32.94 15.53 9.01
N THR A 433 33.97 14.87 9.56
CA THR A 433 33.82 13.78 10.54
C THR A 433 32.97 14.21 11.74
N GLY A 434 33.15 15.44 12.21
CA GLY A 434 32.37 15.99 13.32
C GLY A 434 30.88 16.09 12.98
N ALA A 435 30.54 16.63 11.80
CA ALA A 435 29.16 16.76 11.35
C ALA A 435 28.50 15.40 11.12
N ARG A 436 29.27 14.43 10.60
CA ARG A 436 28.83 13.05 10.43
C ARG A 436 28.46 12.41 11.77
N VAL A 437 29.34 12.52 12.77
CA VAL A 437 29.09 11.99 14.11
C VAL A 437 27.86 12.66 14.74
N ALA A 438 27.71 13.99 14.60
CA ALA A 438 26.53 14.71 15.07
C ALA A 438 25.22 14.21 14.44
N SER A 439 25.22 13.96 13.12
CA SER A 439 24.08 13.38 12.39
C SER A 439 23.73 11.98 12.90
N CYS A 440 24.73 11.10 13.06
CA CYS A 440 24.55 9.77 13.64
C CYS A 440 23.94 9.85 15.06
N ILE A 441 24.43 10.73 15.92
CA ILE A 441 23.89 10.91 17.27
C ILE A 441 22.44 11.40 17.24
N ALA A 442 22.11 12.31 16.33
CA ALA A 442 20.74 12.78 16.14
C ALA A 442 19.80 11.65 15.70
N ALA A 443 20.24 10.81 14.76
CA ALA A 443 19.49 9.65 14.28
C ALA A 443 19.25 8.56 15.34
N LEU A 444 20.10 8.47 16.38
CA LEU A 444 19.90 7.52 17.49
C LEU A 444 18.87 7.99 18.52
N ARG A 445 18.53 9.29 18.57
CA ARG A 445 17.61 9.85 19.60
C ARG A 445 16.24 9.17 19.67
N PRO A 446 15.59 8.77 18.55
CA PRO A 446 14.31 8.06 18.59
C PRO A 446 14.38 6.67 19.23
N TYR A 447 15.59 6.11 19.43
CA TYR A 447 15.81 4.74 19.90
C TYR A 447 16.49 4.74 21.28
N PRO A 448 15.70 4.70 22.39
CA PRO A 448 16.23 4.94 23.73
C PRO A 448 17.34 3.98 24.14
N ALA A 449 17.26 2.70 23.76
CA ALA A 449 18.28 1.71 24.10
C ALA A 449 19.64 2.04 23.47
N LEU A 450 19.65 2.31 22.16
CA LEU A 450 20.86 2.68 21.42
C LEU A 450 21.41 4.04 21.91
N TYR A 451 20.54 5.01 22.13
CA TYR A 451 20.94 6.33 22.61
C TYR A 451 21.59 6.29 24.00
N GLN A 452 21.06 5.48 24.93
CA GLN A 452 21.69 5.32 26.24
C GLN A 452 23.06 4.64 26.16
N ALA A 453 23.28 3.72 25.21
CA ALA A 453 24.55 3.04 25.05
C ALA A 453 25.71 3.99 24.68
N VAL A 454 25.38 5.10 23.98
CA VAL A 454 26.35 6.10 23.50
C VAL A 454 26.40 7.37 24.36
N ARG A 455 25.41 7.58 25.23
CA ARG A 455 25.32 8.74 26.14
C ARG A 455 26.58 9.01 26.98
N PRO A 456 27.32 8.01 27.52
CA PRO A 456 28.56 8.26 28.25
C PRO A 456 29.64 8.93 27.39
N LEU A 457 29.67 8.65 26.08
CA LEU A 457 30.59 9.28 25.14
C LEU A 457 30.19 10.73 24.87
N LEU A 458 28.89 10.99 24.73
CA LEU A 458 28.35 12.33 24.49
C LEU A 458 28.67 13.30 25.64
N LYS A 459 28.62 12.81 26.88
CA LYS A 459 29.02 13.62 28.06
C LYS A 459 30.48 14.05 27.98
N ARG A 460 31.38 13.17 27.55
CA ARG A 460 32.82 13.50 27.41
C ARG A 460 33.08 14.60 26.36
N VAL A 461 32.28 14.64 25.30
CA VAL A 461 32.38 15.64 24.23
C VAL A 461 31.74 16.97 24.63
N THR A 462 30.62 16.94 25.35
CA THR A 462 29.92 18.14 25.82
C THR A 462 30.56 18.80 27.04
N GLU A 463 31.35 18.05 27.82
CA GLU A 463 32.09 18.55 29.00
C GLU A 463 33.55 18.91 28.67
N ALA A 464 33.99 18.81 27.41
CA ALA A 464 35.31 19.24 26.98
C ALA A 464 35.45 20.78 27.11
N PRO A 465 36.52 21.31 27.74
CA PRO A 465 36.67 22.75 27.93
C PRO A 465 36.78 23.46 26.56
N PRO A 466 36.15 24.65 26.38
CA PRO A 466 36.33 25.43 25.17
C PRO A 466 37.82 25.80 25.06
N MET A 467 38.40 25.61 23.87
CA MET A 467 39.80 25.95 23.63
C MET A 467 40.07 27.42 23.98
N ALA A 468 41.17 27.65 24.70
CA ALA A 468 41.73 28.98 24.98
C ALA A 468 42.55 29.49 23.81
#